data_AF-A0A8J5XLH2-F1
#
_entry.id   AF-A0A8J5XLH2-F1
#
_cell.length_a   1.000
_cell.length_b   1.000
_cell.length_c   1.000
_cell.angle_alpha   90.00
_cell.angle_beta   90.00
_cell.angle_gamma   90.00
#
_symmetry.space_group_name_H-M   'P 1'
#
loop_
_entity.id
_entity.type
_entity.pdbx_description
1 polymer ?
#
loop_
_entity_poly.entity_id
_entity_poly.type
_entity_poly.pdbx_seq_one_letter_code
_entity_poly.pdbx_strand_id
1 'polypeptide(L)'
;MLVMLAWLSRASPLPGSAKAWRWRGGVNKNLSSSAQPEDSINQLKSWLPNLPMPIAATGVAATGLLSYIYMELRTYEKQIKGLDQKMETQIKGLDQKMETQIKGLDTKMEMQIKGLDQKINHLDQKMEMQIKGLDQKIDMLSETLSSKFDALNDFKTQLLIRMEKSEDRVDAQLRELVKRA
;
A
#
# COMPACT_ATOMS: atom_id res chain seq x y z
N MET A 1 23.37 17.09 -36.61
CA MET A 1 22.98 17.93 -37.77
C MET A 1 24.17 18.36 -38.66
N LEU A 2 25.36 18.67 -38.12
CA LEU A 2 26.53 19.05 -38.95
C LEU A 2 27.16 17.90 -39.78
N VAL A 3 26.89 16.64 -39.44
CA VAL A 3 27.43 15.47 -40.16
C VAL A 3 26.59 15.12 -41.41
N MET A 4 25.32 15.50 -41.48
CA MET A 4 24.46 15.19 -42.64
C MET A 4 24.77 16.04 -43.88
N LEU A 5 25.21 17.30 -43.70
CA LEU A 5 25.64 18.15 -44.81
C LEU A 5 27.00 17.70 -45.40
N ALA A 6 27.81 16.97 -44.64
CA ALA A 6 29.04 16.36 -45.14
C ALA A 6 28.78 15.10 -46.00
N TRP A 7 27.64 14.42 -45.80
CA TRP A 7 27.29 13.20 -46.54
C TRP A 7 26.74 13.47 -47.94
N LEU A 8 26.03 14.59 -48.14
CA LEU A 8 25.54 14.99 -49.47
C LEU A 8 26.66 15.42 -50.46
N SER A 9 27.89 15.64 -49.98
CA SER A 9 29.07 15.86 -50.84
C SER A 9 29.69 14.57 -51.41
N ARG A 10 29.22 13.37 -51.03
CA ARG A 10 29.92 12.10 -51.34
C ARG A 10 29.15 11.10 -52.22
N ALA A 11 27.96 11.45 -52.70
CA ALA A 11 27.20 10.61 -53.63
C ALA A 11 27.43 11.01 -55.10
N SER A 12 28.39 10.31 -55.72
CA SER A 12 28.58 9.94 -57.14
C SER A 12 28.59 11.01 -58.27
N PRO A 13 29.66 11.06 -59.09
CA PRO A 13 29.64 11.71 -60.41
C PRO A 13 28.98 10.78 -61.43
N LEU A 14 28.00 11.28 -62.20
CA LEU A 14 27.54 10.61 -63.42
C LEU A 14 28.58 10.82 -64.55
N PRO A 15 28.83 9.82 -65.41
CA PRO A 15 29.85 9.92 -66.44
C PRO A 15 29.31 10.71 -67.63
N GLY A 16 29.83 11.93 -67.81
CA GLY A 16 29.60 12.70 -69.02
C GLY A 16 29.28 14.17 -68.74
N SER A 17 30.22 15.02 -69.12
CA SER A 17 30.12 16.48 -69.27
C SER A 17 30.26 17.38 -68.03
N ALA A 18 31.36 18.13 -68.09
CA ALA A 18 31.50 19.55 -67.73
C ALA A 18 31.66 19.97 -66.25
N LYS A 19 32.93 20.33 -65.97
CA LYS A 19 33.43 21.32 -64.98
C LYS A 19 33.14 21.04 -63.51
N ALA A 20 34.17 20.51 -62.86
CA ALA A 20 34.32 20.48 -61.41
C ALA A 20 34.24 21.90 -60.82
N TRP A 21 33.11 22.25 -60.24
CA TRP A 21 33.00 23.41 -59.37
C TRP A 21 33.61 23.05 -58.02
N ARG A 22 34.89 23.38 -57.81
CA ARG A 22 35.48 23.41 -56.47
C ARG A 22 34.77 24.53 -55.69
N TRP A 23 33.78 24.16 -54.89
CA TRP A 23 33.20 25.05 -53.88
C TRP A 23 34.31 25.43 -52.90
N ARG A 24 34.84 26.65 -53.03
CA ARG A 24 35.79 27.26 -52.09
C ARG A 24 35.01 28.23 -51.19
N GLY A 25 33.88 27.80 -50.66
CA GLY A 25 33.12 28.57 -49.68
C GLY A 25 33.66 28.26 -48.30
N GLY A 26 34.28 29.25 -47.67
CA GLY A 26 34.69 29.14 -46.28
C GLY A 26 33.49 28.77 -45.43
N VAL A 27 33.63 27.71 -44.64
CA VAL A 27 32.74 27.47 -43.51
C VAL A 27 32.91 28.68 -42.60
N ASN A 28 31.93 29.58 -42.60
CA ASN A 28 31.90 30.67 -41.66
C ASN A 28 31.78 30.03 -40.27
N LYS A 29 32.88 30.04 -39.50
CA LYS A 29 32.96 29.45 -38.16
C LYS A 29 32.07 30.16 -37.13
N ASN A 30 31.33 31.19 -37.55
CA ASN A 30 30.44 31.99 -36.73
C ASN A 30 28.97 31.51 -36.72
N LEU A 31 28.67 30.32 -37.24
CA LEU A 31 27.41 29.65 -36.91
C LEU A 31 27.48 29.26 -35.43
N SER A 32 27.07 30.19 -34.56
CA SER A 32 27.13 30.01 -33.11
C SER A 32 26.39 28.74 -32.73
N SER A 33 27.04 27.92 -31.91
CA SER A 33 26.50 26.67 -31.36
C SER A 33 25.27 26.86 -30.45
N SER A 34 24.80 28.11 -30.29
CA SER A 34 23.69 28.53 -29.45
C SER A 34 22.49 29.12 -30.21
N ALA A 35 22.56 29.26 -31.54
CA ALA A 35 21.47 29.86 -32.32
C ALA A 35 20.27 28.91 -32.43
N GLN A 36 19.04 29.41 -32.27
CA GLN A 36 17.85 28.61 -32.52
C GLN A 36 17.88 28.14 -33.98
N PRO A 37 17.37 26.94 -34.30
CA PRO A 37 17.39 26.44 -35.69
C PRO A 37 16.69 27.40 -36.68
N GLU A 38 15.73 28.20 -36.20
CA GLU A 38 15.09 29.28 -36.95
C GLU A 38 16.08 30.37 -37.41
N ASP A 39 17.06 30.72 -36.58
CA ASP A 39 18.09 31.71 -36.90
C ASP A 39 18.98 31.22 -38.03
N SER A 40 19.30 29.93 -38.03
CA SER A 40 20.09 29.28 -39.09
C SER A 40 19.31 29.24 -40.42
N ILE A 41 18.00 28.98 -40.37
CA ILE A 41 17.12 29.01 -41.56
C ILE A 41 16.98 30.44 -42.10
N ASN A 42 16.83 31.44 -41.23
CA ASN A 42 16.70 32.85 -41.62
C ASN A 42 18.01 33.41 -42.20
N GLN A 43 19.15 33.01 -41.66
CA GLN A 43 20.46 33.31 -42.25
C GLN A 43 20.62 32.69 -43.66
N LEU A 44 20.23 31.43 -43.85
CA LEU A 44 20.25 30.78 -45.17
C LEU A 44 19.32 31.48 -46.19
N LYS A 45 18.13 31.93 -45.76
CA LYS A 45 17.21 32.72 -46.60
C LYS A 45 17.81 34.07 -47.03
N SER A 46 18.66 34.68 -46.21
CA SER A 46 19.29 35.98 -46.53
C SER A 46 20.38 35.89 -47.60
N TRP A 47 21.07 34.74 -47.73
CA TRP A 47 22.17 34.55 -48.70
C TRP A 47 21.68 34.11 -50.08
N LEU A 48 20.44 33.63 -50.15
CA LEU A 48 19.80 33.06 -51.34
C LEU A 48 19.70 34.01 -52.56
N PRO A 49 19.42 35.32 -52.42
CA PRO A 49 19.31 36.25 -53.55
C PRO A 49 20.64 36.55 -54.27
N ASN A 50 21.79 36.31 -53.64
CA ASN A 50 23.11 36.69 -54.16
C ASN A 50 23.87 35.53 -54.86
N LEU A 51 23.19 34.40 -55.10
CA LEU A 51 23.79 33.20 -55.71
C LEU A 51 23.47 33.10 -57.22
N PRO A 52 24.34 32.48 -58.04
CA PRO A 52 24.05 32.20 -59.44
C PRO A 52 22.76 31.38 -59.60
N MET A 53 21.90 31.73 -60.57
CA MET A 53 20.54 31.17 -60.78
C MET A 53 20.35 29.65 -60.54
N PRO A 54 21.20 28.73 -61.04
CA PRO A 54 21.02 27.29 -60.77
C PRO A 54 21.33 26.88 -59.31
N ILE A 55 22.22 27.60 -58.62
CA ILE A 55 22.56 27.37 -57.21
C ILE A 55 21.50 28.01 -56.30
N ALA A 56 20.96 29.16 -56.70
CA ALA A 56 19.86 29.81 -56.00
C ALA A 56 18.59 28.93 -55.99
N ALA A 57 18.19 28.37 -57.14
CA ALA A 57 16.98 27.52 -57.23
C ALA A 57 17.06 26.25 -56.35
N THR A 58 18.21 25.58 -56.34
CA THR A 58 18.44 24.40 -55.48
C THR A 58 18.51 24.76 -53.99
N GLY A 59 19.06 25.94 -53.66
CA GLY A 59 19.04 26.49 -52.30
C GLY A 59 17.63 26.84 -51.78
N VAL A 60 16.74 27.37 -52.63
CA VAL A 60 15.35 27.68 -52.25
C VAL A 60 14.62 26.39 -51.91
N ALA A 61 14.76 25.35 -52.73
CA ALA A 61 14.14 24.06 -52.48
C ALA A 61 14.66 23.41 -51.17
N ALA A 62 15.98 23.42 -50.94
CA ALA A 62 16.58 22.88 -49.72
C ALA A 62 16.13 23.63 -48.46
N THR A 63 16.05 24.96 -48.50
CA THR A 63 15.57 25.77 -47.36
C THR A 63 14.07 25.58 -47.08
N GLY A 64 13.25 25.39 -48.12
CA GLY A 64 11.85 25.01 -47.97
C GLY A 64 11.66 23.66 -47.28
N LEU A 65 12.41 22.65 -47.71
CA LEU A 65 12.40 21.31 -47.08
C LEU A 65 12.90 21.37 -45.63
N LEU A 66 13.97 22.12 -45.34
CA LEU A 66 14.47 22.31 -43.98
C LEU A 66 13.41 22.97 -43.08
N SER A 67 12.71 23.98 -43.60
CA SER A 67 11.66 24.69 -42.88
C SER A 67 10.46 23.79 -42.60
N TYR A 68 10.08 22.91 -43.54
CA TYR A 68 9.02 21.94 -43.36
C TYR A 68 9.36 20.92 -42.28
N ILE A 69 10.55 20.30 -42.38
CA ILE A 69 11.03 19.33 -41.37
C ILE A 69 11.08 19.97 -39.97
N TYR A 70 11.51 21.23 -39.87
CA TYR A 70 11.55 21.94 -38.60
C TYR A 70 10.16 22.16 -38.00
N MET A 71 9.19 22.56 -38.83
CA MET A 71 7.79 22.72 -38.38
C MET A 71 7.22 21.39 -37.87
N GLU A 72 7.47 20.30 -38.59
CA GLU A 72 7.00 18.97 -38.22
C GLU A 72 7.67 18.46 -36.92
N LEU A 73 8.97 18.70 -36.74
CA LEU A 73 9.65 18.36 -35.48
C LEU A 73 9.07 19.16 -34.30
N ARG A 74 8.74 20.43 -34.51
CA ARG A 74 8.14 21.28 -33.48
C ARG A 74 6.73 20.83 -33.12
N THR A 75 5.94 20.35 -34.09
CA THR A 75 4.60 19.81 -33.81
C THR A 75 4.72 18.52 -32.99
N TYR A 76 5.64 17.62 -33.32
CA TYR A 76 5.90 16.41 -32.52
C TYR A 76 6.38 16.74 -31.11
N GLU A 77 7.28 17.71 -30.94
CA GLU A 77 7.75 18.12 -29.61
C GLU A 77 6.60 18.64 -28.73
N LYS A 78 5.67 19.42 -29.32
CA LYS A 78 4.46 19.88 -28.62
C LYS A 78 3.54 18.72 -28.26
N GLN A 79 3.35 17.75 -29.16
CA GLN A 79 2.52 16.57 -28.91
C GLN A 79 3.11 15.72 -27.79
N ILE A 80 4.42 15.48 -27.80
CA ILE A 80 5.13 14.73 -26.75
C ILE A 80 4.96 15.44 -25.41
N LYS A 81 5.24 16.75 -25.33
CA LYS A 81 5.02 17.53 -24.10
C LYS A 81 3.58 17.46 -23.60
N GLY A 82 2.61 17.49 -24.52
CA GLY A 82 1.19 17.35 -24.18
C GLY A 82 0.84 15.95 -23.65
N LEU A 83 1.46 14.90 -24.20
CA LEU A 83 1.31 13.53 -23.69
C LEU A 83 1.95 13.36 -22.32
N ASP A 84 3.17 13.88 -22.12
CA ASP A 84 3.87 13.84 -20.83
C ASP A 84 3.04 14.51 -19.73
N GLN A 85 2.50 15.70 -19.99
CA GLN A 85 1.64 16.42 -19.04
C GLN A 85 0.36 15.63 -18.72
N LYS A 86 -0.27 15.02 -19.73
CA LYS A 86 -1.46 14.19 -19.52
C LYS A 86 -1.14 12.96 -18.68
N MET A 87 -0.05 12.27 -18.98
CA MET A 87 0.41 11.10 -18.22
C MET A 87 0.72 11.48 -16.78
N GLU A 88 1.46 12.55 -16.54
CA GLU A 88 1.80 12.99 -15.19
C GLU A 88 0.55 13.35 -14.38
N THR A 89 -0.43 14.01 -15.02
CA THR A 89 -1.72 14.31 -14.39
C THR A 89 -2.50 13.04 -14.04
N GLN A 90 -2.52 12.06 -14.95
CA GLN A 90 -3.19 10.78 -14.71
C GLN A 90 -2.54 9.98 -13.59
N ILE A 91 -1.20 9.92 -13.56
CA ILE A 91 -0.44 9.24 -12.50
C ILE A 91 -0.74 9.88 -11.15
N LYS A 92 -0.63 11.22 -11.04
CA LYS A 92 -0.98 11.96 -9.81
C LYS A 92 -2.41 11.70 -9.36
N GLY A 93 -3.36 11.64 -10.31
CA GLY A 93 -4.76 11.33 -10.02
C GLY A 93 -4.97 9.88 -9.52
N LEU A 94 -4.21 8.92 -10.05
CA LEU A 94 -4.24 7.53 -9.56
C LEU A 94 -3.61 7.41 -8.18
N ASP A 95 -2.47 8.05 -7.93
CA ASP A 95 -1.81 8.06 -6.63
C ASP A 95 -2.73 8.61 -5.54
N GLN A 96 -3.38 9.75 -5.79
CA GLN A 96 -4.34 10.34 -4.84
C GLN A 96 -5.53 9.40 -4.57
N LYS A 97 -6.06 8.74 -5.60
CA LYS A 97 -7.15 7.77 -5.46
C LYS A 97 -6.72 6.56 -4.62
N MET A 98 -5.56 5.99 -4.91
CA MET A 98 -5.01 4.85 -4.16
C MET A 98 -4.78 5.24 -2.70
N GLU A 99 -4.17 6.40 -2.44
CA GLU A 99 -3.91 6.84 -1.08
C GLU A 99 -5.21 7.06 -0.29
N THR A 100 -6.24 7.62 -0.93
CA THR A 100 -7.57 7.77 -0.32
C THR A 100 -8.21 6.41 -0.02
N GLN A 101 -8.10 5.45 -0.94
CA GLN A 101 -8.62 4.10 -0.74
C GLN A 101 -7.89 3.36 0.39
N ILE A 102 -6.57 3.45 0.45
CA ILE A 102 -5.75 2.85 1.51
C ILE A 102 -6.15 3.43 2.87
N LYS A 103 -6.20 4.76 3.03
CA LYS A 103 -6.65 5.41 4.27
C LYS A 103 -8.06 4.98 4.67
N GLY A 104 -8.96 4.83 3.68
CA GLY A 104 -10.32 4.34 3.90
C GLY A 104 -10.36 2.89 4.40
N LEU A 105 -9.49 2.02 3.89
CA LEU A 105 -9.35 0.65 4.36
C LEU A 105 -8.75 0.59 5.76
N ASP A 106 -7.69 1.35 6.02
CA ASP A 106 -7.05 1.43 7.35
C ASP A 106 -8.05 1.85 8.42
N THR A 107 -8.82 2.89 8.16
CA THR A 107 -9.86 3.37 9.08
C THR A 107 -10.93 2.30 9.34
N LYS A 108 -11.37 1.57 8.30
CA LYS A 108 -12.33 0.48 8.45
C LYS A 108 -11.78 -0.67 9.27
N MET A 109 -10.54 -1.07 9.02
CA MET A 109 -9.87 -2.13 9.79
C MET A 109 -9.71 -1.73 11.25
N GLU A 110 -9.28 -0.50 11.53
CA GLU A 110 -9.14 0.00 12.90
C GLU A 110 -10.48 -0.01 13.66
N MET A 111 -11.56 0.41 13.01
CA MET A 111 -12.91 0.33 13.60
C MET A 111 -13.34 -1.11 13.86
N GLN A 112 -13.05 -2.04 12.95
CA GLN A 112 -13.38 -3.45 13.14
C GLN A 112 -12.59 -4.06 14.31
N ILE A 113 -11.29 -3.76 14.41
CA ILE A 113 -10.43 -4.22 15.51
C ILE A 113 -10.96 -3.69 16.85
N LYS A 114 -11.22 -2.38 16.96
CA LYS A 114 -11.81 -1.79 18.18
C LYS A 114 -13.16 -2.43 18.54
N GLY A 115 -13.99 -2.73 17.55
CA GLY A 115 -15.27 -3.42 17.76
C GLY A 115 -15.11 -4.85 18.26
N LEU A 116 -14.07 -5.57 17.82
CA LEU A 116 -13.75 -6.90 18.33
C LEU A 116 -13.18 -6.84 19.74
N ASP A 117 -12.28 -5.91 20.03
CA ASP A 117 -11.71 -5.72 21.37
C ASP A 117 -12.82 -5.43 22.40
N GLN A 118 -13.80 -4.59 22.06
CA GLN A 118 -14.95 -4.32 22.92
C GLN A 118 -15.80 -5.57 23.18
N LYS A 119 -16.01 -6.42 22.15
CA LYS A 119 -16.76 -7.67 22.31
C LYS A 119 -16.01 -8.67 23.18
N ILE A 120 -14.69 -8.79 23.03
CA ILE A 120 -13.84 -9.65 23.85
C ILE A 120 -13.90 -9.19 25.30
N ASN A 121 -13.68 -7.90 25.57
CA ASN A 121 -13.75 -7.34 26.92
C ASN A 121 -15.12 -7.58 27.58
N HIS A 122 -16.21 -7.44 26.81
CA HIS A 122 -17.54 -7.72 27.32
C HIS A 122 -17.76 -9.21 27.66
N LEU A 123 -17.25 -10.12 26.82
CA LEU A 123 -17.30 -11.55 27.09
C LEU A 123 -16.47 -11.92 28.31
N ASP A 124 -15.27 -11.35 28.47
CA ASP A 124 -14.41 -11.58 29.62
C ASP A 124 -15.08 -11.15 30.92
N GLN A 125 -15.66 -9.94 30.96
CA GLN A 125 -16.42 -9.46 32.12
C GLN A 125 -17.61 -10.36 32.45
N LYS A 126 -18.34 -10.82 31.43
CA LYS A 126 -19.48 -11.73 31.61
C LYS A 126 -19.04 -13.07 32.18
N MET A 127 -17.96 -13.64 31.67
CA MET A 127 -17.40 -14.90 32.18
C MET A 127 -16.91 -14.74 33.61
N GLU A 128 -16.22 -13.64 33.94
CA GLU A 128 -15.75 -13.38 35.31
C GLU A 128 -16.92 -13.27 36.29
N MET A 129 -18.01 -12.59 35.93
CA MET A 129 -19.22 -12.54 36.76
C MET A 129 -19.87 -13.91 36.93
N GLN A 130 -19.92 -14.73 35.87
CA GLN A 130 -20.47 -16.07 35.95
C GLN A 130 -19.63 -16.98 36.85
N ILE A 131 -18.30 -16.92 36.74
CA ILE A 131 -17.37 -17.67 37.59
C ILE A 131 -17.57 -17.27 39.05
N LYS A 132 -17.55 -15.97 39.38
CA LYS A 132 -17.81 -15.49 40.75
C LYS A 132 -19.16 -15.94 41.29
N GLY A 133 -20.19 -15.95 40.45
CA GLY A 133 -21.52 -16.44 40.83
C GLY A 133 -21.57 -17.96 41.06
N LEU A 134 -20.74 -18.74 40.36
CA LEU A 134 -20.59 -20.18 40.62
C LEU A 134 -19.78 -20.44 41.89
N ASP A 135 -18.68 -19.72 42.10
CA ASP A 135 -17.87 -19.82 43.32
C ASP A 135 -18.73 -19.58 44.57
N GLN A 136 -19.52 -18.50 44.58
CA GLN A 136 -20.45 -18.22 45.69
C GLN A 136 -21.46 -19.36 45.95
N LYS A 137 -21.98 -19.97 44.89
CA LYS A 137 -22.90 -21.11 45.03
C LYS A 137 -22.20 -22.35 45.58
N ILE A 138 -20.96 -22.59 45.16
CA ILE A 138 -20.14 -23.69 45.67
C ILE A 138 -19.84 -23.48 47.15
N ASP A 139 -19.46 -22.27 47.55
CA ASP A 139 -19.19 -21.92 48.95
C ASP A 139 -20.44 -22.14 49.82
N MET A 140 -21.60 -21.63 49.40
CA MET A 140 -22.87 -21.83 50.10
C MET A 140 -23.25 -23.33 50.22
N LEU A 141 -23.05 -24.11 49.16
CA LEU A 141 -23.31 -25.54 49.18
C LEU A 141 -22.35 -26.27 50.13
N SER A 142 -21.08 -25.87 50.14
CA SER A 142 -20.05 -26.41 51.04
C SER A 142 -20.39 -26.15 52.51
N GLU A 143 -20.76 -24.91 52.85
CA GLU A 143 -21.20 -24.55 54.21
C GLU A 143 -22.46 -25.32 54.64
N THR A 144 -23.42 -25.45 53.73
CA THR A 144 -24.65 -26.23 53.97
C THR A 144 -24.34 -27.71 54.19
N LEU A 145 -23.42 -28.29 53.42
CA LEU A 145 -23.01 -29.68 53.58
C LEU A 145 -22.23 -29.89 54.88
N SER A 146 -21.32 -28.97 55.23
CA SER A 146 -20.58 -29.02 56.49
C SER A 146 -21.51 -29.01 57.69
N SER A 147 -22.46 -28.05 57.73
CA SER A 147 -23.42 -27.96 58.84
C SER A 147 -24.31 -29.20 58.97
N LYS A 148 -24.74 -29.80 57.85
CA LYS A 148 -25.49 -31.07 57.87
C LYS A 148 -24.63 -32.23 58.37
N PHE A 149 -23.35 -32.26 58.02
CA PHE A 149 -22.42 -33.28 58.49
C PHE A 149 -22.16 -33.16 60.00
N ASP A 150 -22.00 -31.93 60.49
CA ASP A 150 -21.85 -31.65 61.92
C ASP A 150 -23.10 -32.09 62.71
N ALA A 151 -24.30 -31.75 62.21
CA ALA A 151 -25.56 -32.19 62.81
C ALA A 151 -25.71 -33.72 62.83
N LEU A 152 -25.27 -34.40 61.77
CA LEU A 152 -25.29 -35.87 61.70
C LEU A 152 -24.31 -36.48 62.69
N ASN A 153 -23.11 -35.92 62.84
CA ASN A 153 -22.12 -36.36 63.82
C ASN A 153 -22.59 -36.14 65.25
N ASP A 154 -23.24 -35.02 65.54
CA ASP A 154 -23.85 -34.77 66.84
C ASP A 154 -24.96 -35.80 67.13
N PHE A 155 -25.87 -36.03 66.18
CA PHE A 155 -26.90 -37.06 66.31
C PHE A 155 -26.32 -38.45 66.55
N LYS A 156 -25.27 -38.84 65.81
CA LYS A 156 -24.55 -40.10 66.00
C LYS A 156 -23.97 -40.18 67.41
N THR A 157 -23.34 -39.12 67.90
CA THR A 157 -22.76 -39.06 69.25
C THR A 157 -23.84 -39.21 70.32
N GLN A 158 -24.97 -38.53 70.17
CA GLN A 158 -26.11 -38.66 71.07
C GLN A 158 -26.69 -40.08 71.10
N LEU A 159 -26.79 -40.75 69.94
CA LEU A 159 -27.24 -42.14 69.86
C LEU A 159 -26.28 -43.09 70.60
N LEU A 160 -24.97 -42.95 70.41
CA LEU A 160 -23.98 -43.75 71.10
C LEU A 160 -24.11 -43.61 72.63
N ILE A 161 -24.26 -42.38 73.13
CA ILE A 161 -24.48 -42.12 74.57
C ILE A 161 -25.78 -42.76 75.07
N ARG A 162 -26.86 -42.75 74.29
CA ARG A 162 -28.13 -43.41 74.68
C ARG A 162 -28.00 -44.93 74.70
N MET A 163 -27.27 -45.51 73.75
CA MET A 163 -27.00 -46.94 73.72
C MET A 163 -26.20 -47.38 74.94
N GLU A 164 -25.08 -46.71 75.24
CA GLU A 164 -24.25 -46.98 76.43
C GLU A 164 -25.11 -46.94 77.72
N LYS A 165 -25.91 -45.88 77.88
CA LYS A 165 -26.85 -45.78 79.01
C LYS A 165 -27.90 -46.89 79.06
N SER A 166 -28.32 -47.41 77.90
CA SER A 166 -29.27 -48.52 77.84
C SER A 166 -28.63 -49.86 78.17
N GLU A 167 -27.37 -50.07 77.75
CA GLU A 167 -26.54 -51.23 78.12
C GLU A 167 -26.33 -51.26 79.63
N ASP A 168 -25.93 -50.14 80.23
CA ASP A 168 -25.78 -49.99 81.69
C ASP A 168 -27.07 -50.35 82.45
N ARG A 169 -28.23 -49.94 81.91
CA ARG A 169 -29.55 -50.24 82.51
C ARG A 169 -29.88 -51.73 82.43
N VAL A 170 -29.61 -52.36 81.29
CA VAL A 170 -29.84 -53.80 81.10
C VAL A 170 -28.94 -54.59 82.05
N ASP A 171 -27.67 -54.22 82.15
CA ASP A 171 -26.71 -54.84 83.07
C ASP A 171 -27.15 -54.71 84.53
N ALA A 172 -27.63 -53.53 84.94
CA ALA A 172 -28.17 -53.32 86.28
C ALA A 172 -29.41 -54.20 86.55
N GLN A 173 -30.33 -54.30 85.58
CA GLN A 173 -31.51 -55.16 85.69
C GLN A 173 -31.13 -56.64 85.80
N LEU A 174 -30.17 -57.11 84.99
CA LEU A 174 -29.67 -58.49 85.05
C LEU A 174 -29.04 -58.81 86.40
N ARG A 175 -28.22 -57.91 86.96
CA ARG A 175 -27.65 -58.09 88.31
C ARG A 175 -28.73 -58.21 89.38
N GLU A 176 -29.78 -57.41 89.30
CA GLU A 176 -30.91 -57.49 90.24
C GLU A 176 -31.71 -58.79 90.10
N LEU A 177 -31.92 -59.29 88.88
CA LEU A 177 -32.57 -60.58 88.67
C LEU A 177 -31.73 -61.74 89.23
N VAL A 178 -30.42 -61.73 89.01
CA VAL A 178 -29.50 -62.76 89.55
C VAL A 178 -29.48 -62.75 91.07
N LYS A 179 -29.54 -61.58 91.73
CA LYS A 179 -29.62 -61.50 93.20
C LYS A 179 -30.90 -62.09 93.78
N ARG A 180 -31.99 -62.11 93.00
CA ARG A 180 -33.31 -62.57 93.43
C ARG A 180 -33.57 -64.05 93.15
N ALA A 181 -32.75 -64.67 92.28
CA ALA A 181 -32.80 -66.09 91.94
C ALA A 181 -31.99 -66.91 92.96
#